data_AF-A0A419A513-F1
#
_entry.id   AF-A0A419A513-F1
#
_cell.length_a   1.000
_cell.length_b   1.000
_cell.length_c   1.000
_cell.angle_alpha   90.00
_cell.angle_beta   90.00
_cell.angle_gamma   90.00
#
_symmetry.space_group_name_H-M   'P 1'
#
loop_
_entity.id
_entity.type
_entity.pdbx_description
1 polymer ?
#
loop_
_entity_poly.entity_id
_entity_poly.type
_entity_poly.pdbx_seq_one_letter_code
_entity_poly.pdbx_strand_id
1 'polypeptide(L)'
;MFWILCAALVVIVMVAVMMPFLRARDAAQPAAAYDLRVYRDQLREVDRDLERGVIGADEAARLRIEIGRKVLEADRHLSDAPGSSGRGTLIGAALVLVVLIGGAVALYLREGMPGAPDQPLLQRFADAQAAYDSRPSQAEAEAGAPARQALPEPDEDYLRLIEQLREAVARNPDDIEGLALLATHELRLGNIGAARDAQAHLVQLRGDQASADDLVRLATLMIEAAGGLITPESEQVLARGLQRQPGHPQGRYLLGMMQLQNGRPDRAFPIWRRLLEEGPETAPWIPSIRAAIGDLAWYAGVPDYQPPAPRPAPGPAVPQPGPDADALAAAEDMTPEERQQMIEGMVVQLETRLAEQGGSPQEWGRLISSLAVLGETARAAEIWADAQQVFADSPPALAVVRAAAQQAGLVE
;
A
#
# COMPACT_ATOMS: atom_id res chain seq x y z
N MET A 1 10.38 29.30 -16.29
CA MET A 1 9.08 29.12 -17.00
C MET A 1 7.98 28.61 -16.08
N PHE A 2 8.20 27.54 -15.30
CA PHE A 2 7.21 26.98 -14.36
C PHE A 2 6.56 28.03 -13.43
N TRP A 3 7.37 28.78 -12.67
CA TRP A 3 6.86 29.80 -11.73
C TRP A 3 5.99 30.88 -12.39
N ILE A 4 6.30 31.26 -13.63
CA ILE A 4 5.52 32.26 -14.38
C ILE A 4 4.14 31.68 -14.72
N LEU A 5 4.08 30.42 -15.16
CA LEU A 5 2.82 29.73 -15.46
C LEU A 5 1.97 29.55 -14.19
N CYS A 6 2.57 29.13 -13.08
CA CYS A 6 1.87 29.01 -11.81
C CYS A 6 1.34 30.35 -11.31
N ALA A 7 2.14 31.42 -11.37
CA ALA A 7 1.71 32.76 -10.99
C ALA A 7 0.56 33.25 -11.88
N ALA A 8 0.63 33.04 -13.19
CA ALA A 8 -0.44 33.38 -14.13
C ALA A 8 -1.74 32.62 -13.81
N LEU A 9 -1.65 31.30 -13.53
CA LEU A 9 -2.78 30.48 -13.15
C LEU A 9 -3.43 30.98 -11.84
N VAL A 10 -2.62 31.30 -10.83
CA VAL A 10 -3.10 31.87 -9.56
C VAL A 10 -3.84 33.18 -9.80
N VAL A 11 -3.31 34.09 -10.64
CA VAL A 11 -3.98 35.33 -11.00
C VAL A 11 -5.31 35.07 -11.73
N ILE A 12 -5.36 34.14 -12.67
CA ILE A 12 -6.60 33.77 -13.38
C ILE A 12 -7.67 33.28 -12.39
N VAL A 13 -7.30 32.38 -11.48
CA VAL A 13 -8.21 31.85 -10.45
C VAL A 13 -8.66 32.96 -9.51
N MET A 14 -7.76 33.86 -9.08
CA MET A 14 -8.11 35.03 -8.28
C MET A 14 -9.17 35.90 -8.96
N VAL A 15 -8.98 36.21 -10.24
CA VAL A 15 -9.93 37.01 -11.03
C VAL A 15 -11.27 36.29 -11.14
N ALA A 16 -11.27 34.98 -11.43
CA ALA A 16 -12.50 34.20 -11.54
C ALA A 16 -13.30 34.16 -10.22
N VAL A 17 -12.61 33.98 -9.09
CA VAL A 17 -13.23 34.00 -7.74
C VAL A 17 -13.73 35.38 -7.38
N MET A 18 -13.03 36.45 -7.79
CA MET A 18 -13.42 37.84 -7.47
C MET A 18 -14.54 38.38 -8.39
N MET A 19 -14.65 37.87 -9.62
CA MET A 19 -15.62 38.31 -10.63
C MET A 19 -17.10 38.33 -10.15
N PRO A 20 -17.64 37.31 -9.46
CA PRO A 20 -19.02 37.37 -8.97
C PRO A 20 -19.24 38.48 -7.92
N PHE A 21 -18.25 38.76 -7.07
CA PHE A 21 -18.34 39.83 -6.08
C PHE A 21 -18.29 41.23 -6.72
N LEU A 22 -17.59 41.36 -7.84
CA LEU A 22 -17.57 42.59 -8.64
C LEU A 22 -18.90 42.79 -9.39
N ARG A 23 -19.49 41.72 -9.95
CA ARG A 23 -20.75 41.76 -10.70
C ARG A 23 -22.00 41.87 -9.83
N ALA A 24 -22.00 41.31 -8.63
CA ALA A 24 -23.11 41.42 -7.67
C ALA A 24 -23.42 42.89 -7.30
N ARG A 25 -22.46 43.80 -7.52
CA ARG A 25 -22.60 45.23 -7.31
C ARG A 25 -23.50 45.92 -8.34
N ASP A 26 -23.57 45.38 -9.56
CA ASP A 26 -24.35 45.95 -10.67
C ASP A 26 -25.76 45.35 -10.77
N ALA A 27 -25.96 44.13 -10.26
CA ALA A 27 -27.24 43.41 -10.36
C ALA A 27 -28.29 43.86 -9.32
N ALA A 28 -27.90 44.59 -8.29
CA ALA A 28 -28.81 45.11 -7.27
C ALA A 28 -29.31 46.52 -7.65
N GLN A 29 -30.12 46.65 -8.71
CA GLN A 29 -31.12 47.72 -8.69
C GLN A 29 -32.22 47.25 -7.72
N PRO A 30 -32.39 47.89 -6.56
CA PRO A 30 -33.41 47.45 -5.62
C PRO A 30 -34.78 47.51 -6.30
N ALA A 31 -35.59 46.46 -6.19
CA ALA A 31 -36.95 46.41 -6.75
C ALA A 31 -37.75 47.67 -6.36
N ALA A 32 -37.55 48.17 -5.14
CA ALA A 32 -38.10 49.44 -4.65
C ALA A 32 -37.73 50.67 -5.51
N ALA A 33 -36.54 50.73 -6.10
CA ALA A 33 -36.12 51.83 -6.99
C ALA A 33 -36.71 51.71 -8.42
N TYR A 34 -37.16 50.51 -8.80
CA TYR A 34 -37.95 50.31 -10.02
C TYR A 34 -39.42 50.69 -9.78
N ASP A 35 -40.02 50.21 -8.68
CA ASP A 35 -41.40 50.50 -8.31
C ASP A 35 -41.65 52.01 -8.10
N LEU A 36 -40.68 52.71 -7.52
CA LEU A 36 -40.76 54.16 -7.31
C LEU A 36 -40.74 54.96 -8.62
N ARG A 37 -40.13 54.43 -9.70
CA ARG A 37 -40.24 55.02 -11.04
C ARG A 37 -41.63 54.80 -11.63
N VAL A 38 -42.17 53.58 -11.51
CA VAL A 38 -43.51 53.23 -11.98
C VAL A 38 -44.59 54.08 -11.30
N TYR A 39 -44.53 54.22 -9.97
CA TYR A 39 -45.51 55.01 -9.22
C TYR A 39 -45.46 56.51 -9.54
N ARG A 40 -44.26 57.05 -9.86
CA ARG A 40 -44.12 58.44 -10.34
C ARG A 40 -44.76 58.64 -11.71
N ASP A 41 -44.64 57.66 -12.60
CA ASP A 41 -45.28 57.72 -13.91
C ASP A 41 -46.80 57.56 -13.81
N GLN A 42 -47.30 56.72 -12.89
CA GLN A 42 -48.73 56.60 -12.58
C GLN A 42 -49.32 57.91 -12.03
N LEU A 43 -48.60 58.64 -11.17
CA LEU A 43 -49.04 59.97 -10.71
C LEU A 43 -49.18 60.96 -11.88
N ARG A 44 -48.20 60.97 -12.81
CA ARG A 44 -48.27 61.81 -14.01
C ARG A 44 -49.37 61.42 -14.98
N GLU A 45 -49.79 60.16 -14.96
CA GLU A 45 -50.92 59.66 -15.77
C GLU A 45 -52.26 60.10 -15.18
N VAL A 46 -52.42 59.99 -13.85
CA VAL A 46 -53.59 60.54 -13.14
C VAL A 46 -53.74 62.04 -13.38
N ASP A 47 -52.64 62.79 -13.41
CA ASP A 47 -52.66 64.22 -13.72
C ASP A 47 -53.16 64.50 -15.16
N ARG A 48 -52.68 63.73 -16.13
CA ARG A 48 -53.09 63.84 -17.54
C ARG A 48 -54.54 63.43 -17.76
N ASP A 49 -55.03 62.42 -17.07
CA ASP A 49 -56.41 61.94 -17.20
C ASP A 49 -57.42 62.89 -16.54
N LEU A 50 -57.01 63.59 -15.47
CA LEU A 50 -57.78 64.69 -14.89
C LEU A 50 -57.85 65.89 -15.84
N GLU A 51 -56.74 66.28 -16.46
CA GLU A 51 -56.71 67.36 -17.46
C GLU A 51 -57.58 67.06 -18.70
N ARG A 52 -57.63 65.79 -19.11
CA ARG A 52 -58.46 65.31 -20.23
C ARG A 52 -59.93 65.11 -19.87
N GLY A 53 -60.30 65.23 -18.59
CA GLY A 53 -61.66 65.02 -18.09
C GLY A 53 -62.13 63.57 -18.13
N VAL A 54 -61.20 62.61 -18.21
CA VAL A 54 -61.51 61.17 -18.23
C VAL A 54 -61.93 60.69 -16.83
N ILE A 55 -61.39 61.33 -15.79
CA ILE A 55 -61.71 61.07 -14.38
C ILE A 55 -62.17 62.35 -13.67
N GLY A 56 -63.03 62.20 -12.66
CA GLY A 56 -63.50 63.33 -11.84
C GLY A 56 -62.45 63.83 -10.86
N ALA A 57 -62.55 65.09 -10.41
CA ALA A 57 -61.60 65.69 -9.46
C ALA A 57 -61.51 64.91 -8.13
N ASP A 58 -62.63 64.41 -7.63
CA ASP A 58 -62.68 63.61 -6.40
C ASP A 58 -62.01 62.25 -6.56
N GLU A 59 -62.10 61.65 -7.75
CA GLU A 59 -61.49 60.36 -8.07
C GLU A 59 -59.96 60.49 -8.25
N ALA A 60 -59.52 61.55 -8.94
CA ALA A 60 -58.10 61.88 -9.06
C ALA A 60 -57.46 62.16 -7.69
N ALA A 61 -58.16 62.85 -6.79
CA ALA A 61 -57.68 63.10 -5.43
C ALA A 61 -57.48 61.80 -4.62
N ARG A 62 -58.40 60.84 -4.74
CA ARG A 62 -58.29 59.52 -4.08
C ARG A 62 -57.11 58.71 -4.63
N LEU A 63 -56.96 58.65 -5.96
CA LEU A 63 -55.85 57.94 -6.61
C LEU A 63 -54.49 58.53 -6.24
N ARG A 64 -54.36 59.86 -6.18
CA ARG A 64 -53.12 60.53 -5.74
C ARG A 64 -52.74 60.18 -4.30
N ILE A 65 -53.72 60.08 -3.40
CA ILE A 65 -53.47 59.70 -1.99
C ILE A 65 -53.00 58.24 -1.89
N GLU A 66 -53.63 57.33 -2.62
CA GLU A 66 -53.25 55.91 -2.60
C GLU A 66 -51.87 55.67 -3.22
N ILE A 67 -51.60 56.25 -4.39
CA ILE A 67 -50.30 56.14 -5.06
C ILE A 67 -49.23 56.86 -4.23
N GLY A 68 -49.52 58.03 -3.66
CA GLY A 68 -48.62 58.75 -2.77
C GLY A 68 -48.25 57.95 -1.52
N ARG A 69 -49.20 57.20 -0.94
CA ARG A 69 -48.93 56.26 0.16
C ARG A 69 -48.00 55.12 -0.28
N LYS A 70 -48.22 54.53 -1.46
CA LYS A 70 -47.36 53.49 -2.04
C LYS A 70 -45.95 54.00 -2.35
N VAL A 71 -45.81 55.25 -2.80
CA VAL A 71 -44.51 55.92 -3.00
C VAL A 71 -43.77 56.07 -1.67
N LEU A 72 -44.44 56.56 -0.62
CA LEU A 72 -43.84 56.72 0.71
C LEU A 72 -43.44 55.38 1.34
N GLU A 73 -44.23 54.34 1.11
CA GLU A 73 -43.94 52.97 1.56
C GLU A 73 -42.73 52.39 0.81
N ALA A 74 -42.67 52.54 -0.52
CA ALA A 74 -41.52 52.13 -1.32
C ALA A 74 -40.23 52.93 -0.97
N ASP A 75 -40.35 54.22 -0.67
CA ASP A 75 -39.23 55.08 -0.25
C ASP A 75 -38.69 54.70 1.14
N ARG A 76 -39.59 54.32 2.07
CA ARG A 76 -39.20 53.73 3.36
C ARG A 76 -38.51 52.38 3.19
N HIS A 77 -39.04 51.49 2.35
CA HIS A 77 -38.37 50.22 2.05
C HIS A 77 -37.00 50.40 1.39
N LEU A 78 -36.79 51.46 0.61
CA LEU A 78 -35.48 51.80 0.05
C LEU A 78 -34.52 52.35 1.12
N SER A 79 -35.03 53.10 2.10
CA SER A 79 -34.25 53.70 3.20
C SER A 79 -33.92 52.70 4.32
N ASP A 80 -34.81 51.75 4.58
CA ASP A 80 -34.65 50.68 5.58
C ASP A 80 -33.92 49.46 5.03
N ALA A 81 -33.74 49.35 3.71
CA ALA A 81 -32.94 48.29 3.12
C ALA A 81 -31.51 48.41 3.66
N PRO A 82 -30.97 47.36 4.33
CA PRO A 82 -29.59 47.39 4.80
C PRO A 82 -28.71 47.62 3.59
N GLY A 83 -27.97 48.75 3.58
CA GLY A 83 -27.09 49.10 2.47
C GLY A 83 -26.22 47.90 2.17
N SER A 84 -26.37 47.32 0.97
CA SER A 84 -25.60 46.15 0.57
C SER A 84 -24.12 46.55 0.61
N SER A 85 -23.43 46.16 1.67
CA SER A 85 -22.03 46.53 1.88
C SER A 85 -21.15 45.63 1.02
N GLY A 86 -21.37 45.64 -0.30
CA GLY A 86 -20.58 44.91 -1.29
C GLY A 86 -19.08 45.21 -1.15
N ARG A 87 -18.73 46.37 -0.56
CA ARG A 87 -17.35 46.74 -0.22
C ARG A 87 -16.78 45.93 0.96
N GLY A 88 -17.56 45.61 1.98
CA GLY A 88 -17.12 44.82 3.13
C GLY A 88 -16.90 43.35 2.79
N THR A 89 -17.80 42.76 1.99
CA THR A 89 -17.64 41.39 1.48
C THR A 89 -16.47 41.27 0.51
N LEU A 90 -16.25 42.26 -0.37
CA LEU A 90 -15.06 42.33 -1.24
C LEU A 90 -13.75 42.40 -0.43
N ILE A 91 -13.69 43.24 0.61
CA ILE A 91 -12.51 43.35 1.49
C ILE A 91 -12.27 42.03 2.22
N GLY A 92 -13.31 41.40 2.75
CA GLY A 92 -13.21 40.10 3.41
C GLY A 92 -12.70 39.01 2.45
N ALA A 93 -13.25 38.94 1.23
CA ALA A 93 -12.81 37.99 0.21
C ALA A 93 -11.34 38.22 -0.21
N ALA A 94 -10.93 39.48 -0.38
CA ALA A 94 -9.55 39.82 -0.70
C ALA A 94 -8.59 39.46 0.45
N LEU A 95 -8.99 39.69 1.71
CA LEU A 95 -8.17 39.34 2.88
C LEU A 95 -7.98 37.84 3.00
N VAL A 96 -9.04 37.05 2.84
CA VAL A 96 -8.95 35.57 2.82
C VAL A 96 -7.99 35.10 1.72
N LEU A 97 -8.08 35.69 0.54
CA LEU A 97 -7.21 35.33 -0.59
C LEU A 97 -5.73 35.65 -0.32
N VAL A 98 -5.44 36.80 0.29
CA VAL A 98 -4.08 37.16 0.73
C VAL A 98 -3.57 36.18 1.78
N VAL A 99 -4.41 35.81 2.75
CA VAL A 99 -4.04 34.83 3.79
C VAL A 99 -3.74 33.46 3.16
N LEU A 100 -4.56 33.00 2.20
CA LEU A 100 -4.33 31.73 1.52
C LEU A 100 -3.02 31.73 0.72
N ILE A 101 -2.75 32.78 -0.05
CA ILE A 101 -1.53 32.88 -0.86
C ILE A 101 -0.30 33.04 0.03
N GLY A 102 -0.37 33.94 1.00
CA GLY A 102 0.71 34.16 1.97
C GLY A 102 1.00 32.90 2.77
N GLY A 103 -0.05 32.18 3.19
CA GLY A 103 0.07 30.88 3.84
C GLY A 103 0.70 29.82 2.95
N ALA A 104 0.30 29.72 1.68
CA ALA A 104 0.89 28.78 0.73
C ALA A 104 2.37 29.08 0.47
N VAL A 105 2.75 30.35 0.29
CA VAL A 105 4.15 30.76 0.13
C VAL A 105 4.94 30.48 1.41
N ALA A 106 4.42 30.83 2.58
CA ALA A 106 5.08 30.55 3.86
C ALA A 106 5.29 29.04 4.08
N LEU A 107 4.31 28.22 3.70
CA LEU A 107 4.40 26.77 3.79
C LEU A 107 5.43 26.21 2.80
N TYR A 108 5.48 26.71 1.57
CA TYR A 108 6.53 26.35 0.61
C TYR A 108 7.93 26.76 1.08
N LEU A 109 8.07 27.94 1.69
CA LEU A 109 9.35 28.39 2.24
C LEU A 109 9.79 27.58 3.46
N ARG A 110 8.84 27.03 4.23
CA ARG A 110 9.11 26.24 5.43
C ARG A 110 9.41 24.77 5.10
N GLU A 111 8.59 24.13 4.27
CA GLU A 111 8.66 22.68 4.01
C GLU A 111 9.29 22.35 2.65
N GLY A 112 9.32 23.31 1.72
CA GLY A 112 9.91 23.13 0.40
C GLY A 112 11.43 23.30 0.41
N MET A 113 12.03 23.19 -0.77
CA MET A 113 13.46 23.45 -1.00
C MET A 113 13.64 24.62 -1.98
N PRO A 114 13.51 25.88 -1.51
CA PRO A 114 13.74 27.04 -2.36
C PRO A 114 15.16 27.03 -2.93
N GLY A 115 15.29 27.22 -4.24
CA GLY A 115 16.59 27.25 -4.91
C GLY A 115 17.19 25.89 -5.25
N ALA A 116 16.48 24.78 -5.00
CA ALA A 116 16.87 23.48 -5.53
C ALA A 116 16.95 23.56 -7.08
N PRO A 117 18.05 23.11 -7.70
CA PRO A 117 18.15 23.07 -9.14
C PRO A 117 17.18 22.05 -9.72
N ASP A 118 16.80 22.25 -10.99
CA ASP A 118 16.05 21.23 -11.73
C ASP A 118 16.88 19.93 -11.78
N GLN A 119 16.20 18.78 -11.66
CA GLN A 119 16.82 17.45 -11.79
C GLN A 119 16.27 16.71 -13.02
N PRO A 120 16.76 17.03 -14.23
CA PRO A 120 16.36 16.32 -15.44
C PRO A 120 16.62 14.82 -15.33
N LEU A 121 15.77 14.01 -15.96
CA LEU A 121 15.86 12.55 -15.89
C LEU A 121 17.26 12.01 -16.29
N LEU A 122 17.85 12.55 -17.36
CA LEU A 122 19.18 12.15 -17.81
C LEU A 122 20.27 12.47 -16.78
N GLN A 123 20.17 13.64 -16.12
CA GLN A 123 21.12 14.01 -15.07
C GLN A 123 21.01 13.05 -13.89
N ARG A 124 19.78 12.71 -13.47
CA ARG A 124 19.56 11.73 -12.39
C ARG A 124 20.17 10.36 -12.68
N PHE A 125 20.12 9.92 -13.95
CA PHE A 125 20.78 8.68 -14.34
C PHE A 125 22.31 8.79 -14.33
N ALA A 126 22.86 9.92 -14.74
CA ALA A 126 24.30 10.18 -14.66
C ALA A 126 24.78 10.23 -13.20
N ASP A 127 24.04 10.91 -12.32
CA ASP A 127 24.33 11.00 -10.90
C ASP A 127 24.25 9.62 -10.23
N ALA A 128 23.23 8.82 -10.56
CA ALA A 128 23.12 7.43 -10.12
C ALA A 128 24.29 6.56 -10.61
N GLN A 129 24.76 6.75 -11.85
CA GLN A 129 25.92 6.02 -12.35
C GLN A 129 27.21 6.45 -11.63
N ALA A 130 27.40 7.75 -11.42
CA ALA A 130 28.55 8.26 -10.67
C ALA A 130 28.57 7.73 -9.24
N ALA A 131 27.41 7.69 -8.56
CA ALA A 131 27.29 7.11 -7.23
C ALA A 131 27.60 5.61 -7.21
N TYR A 132 27.16 4.85 -8.22
CA TYR A 132 27.49 3.44 -8.39
C TYR A 132 29.00 3.22 -8.55
N ASP A 133 29.65 4.03 -9.37
CA ASP A 133 31.07 3.92 -9.68
C ASP A 133 31.95 4.37 -8.50
N SER A 134 31.46 5.29 -7.66
CA SER A 134 32.17 5.84 -6.50
C SER A 134 31.88 5.11 -5.19
N ARG A 135 31.28 3.92 -5.22
CA ARG A 135 31.05 3.14 -3.99
C ARG A 135 32.39 2.79 -3.32
N PRO A 136 32.49 2.87 -1.98
CA PRO A 136 33.70 2.51 -1.27
C PRO A 136 34.03 1.03 -1.43
N SER A 137 35.31 0.70 -1.25
CA SER A 137 35.75 -0.69 -1.13
C SER A 137 35.14 -1.37 0.08
N GLN A 138 35.17 -2.71 0.10
CA GLN A 138 34.69 -3.49 1.24
C GLN A 138 35.34 -3.05 2.56
N ALA A 139 36.65 -2.87 2.58
CA ALA A 139 37.38 -2.51 3.78
C ALA A 139 37.00 -1.10 4.30
N GLU A 140 36.84 -0.12 3.40
CA GLU A 140 36.42 1.23 3.78
C GLU A 140 34.98 1.25 4.32
N ALA A 141 34.08 0.48 3.70
CA ALA A 141 32.70 0.37 4.14
C ALA A 141 32.57 -0.32 5.50
N GLU A 142 33.34 -1.39 5.74
CA GLU A 142 33.39 -2.06 7.06
C GLU A 142 33.94 -1.14 8.14
N ALA A 143 35.02 -0.39 7.85
CA ALA A 143 35.61 0.55 8.81
C ALA A 143 34.67 1.72 9.14
N GLY A 144 33.82 2.14 8.20
CA GLY A 144 32.84 3.19 8.37
C GLY A 144 31.48 2.72 8.90
N ALA A 145 31.28 1.41 9.10
CA ALA A 145 29.99 0.85 9.50
C ALA A 145 29.64 1.28 10.94
N PRO A 146 28.37 1.65 11.21
CA PRO A 146 27.95 2.02 12.55
C PRO A 146 28.08 0.83 13.50
N ALA A 147 28.49 1.10 14.75
CA ALA A 147 28.51 0.10 15.79
C ALA A 147 27.10 -0.51 15.95
N ARG A 148 27.01 -1.83 15.83
CA ARG A 148 25.74 -2.54 15.94
C ARG A 148 25.29 -2.56 17.40
N GLN A 149 23.98 -2.58 17.62
CA GLN A 149 23.45 -2.80 18.96
C GLN A 149 23.98 -4.14 19.50
N ALA A 150 24.47 -4.12 20.74
CA ALA A 150 24.92 -5.32 21.40
C ALA A 150 23.76 -6.33 21.46
N LEU A 151 24.03 -7.54 20.98
CA LEU A 151 23.11 -8.65 21.16
C LEU A 151 23.06 -9.01 22.66
N PRO A 152 21.94 -9.56 23.15
CA PRO A 152 21.88 -10.10 24.51
C PRO A 152 23.05 -11.05 24.75
N GLU A 153 23.67 -10.97 25.93
CA GLU A 153 24.82 -11.83 26.23
C GLU A 153 24.42 -13.31 26.08
N PRO A 154 25.13 -14.08 25.25
CA PRO A 154 24.91 -15.51 25.12
C PRO A 154 25.30 -16.25 26.41
N ASP A 155 24.73 -17.45 26.57
CA ASP A 155 25.10 -18.37 27.66
C ASP A 155 26.61 -18.67 27.65
N GLU A 156 27.22 -18.74 28.84
CA GLU A 156 28.66 -19.01 29.01
C GLU A 156 29.05 -20.37 28.41
N ASP A 157 28.17 -21.37 28.53
CA ASP A 157 28.42 -22.70 27.95
C ASP A 157 28.42 -22.65 26.41
N TYR A 158 27.59 -21.80 25.83
CA TYR A 158 27.59 -21.57 24.38
C TYR A 158 28.88 -20.86 23.95
N LEU A 159 29.32 -19.82 24.66
CA LEU A 159 30.59 -19.15 24.38
C LEU A 159 31.77 -20.12 24.43
N ARG A 160 31.80 -21.02 25.42
CA ARG A 160 32.84 -22.06 25.54
C ARG A 160 32.84 -23.02 24.36
N LEU A 161 31.66 -23.42 23.87
CA LEU A 161 31.53 -24.27 22.67
C LEU A 161 32.06 -23.57 21.42
N ILE A 162 31.78 -22.27 21.25
CA ILE A 162 32.27 -21.53 20.09
C ILE A 162 33.78 -21.32 20.17
N GLU A 163 34.35 -21.13 21.36
CA GLU A 163 35.81 -21.07 21.51
C GLU A 163 36.48 -22.41 21.13
N GLN A 164 35.92 -23.54 21.56
CA GLN A 164 36.40 -24.86 21.14
C GLN A 164 36.29 -25.05 19.62
N LEU A 165 35.22 -24.52 18.99
CA LEU A 165 35.06 -24.54 17.55
C LEU A 165 36.14 -23.70 16.84
N ARG A 166 36.47 -22.50 17.35
CA ARG A 166 37.58 -21.68 16.84
C ARG A 166 38.91 -22.43 16.90
N GLU A 167 39.21 -23.05 18.04
CA GLU A 167 40.43 -23.85 18.21
C GLU A 167 40.47 -25.09 17.30
N ALA A 168 39.33 -25.73 17.07
CA ALA A 168 39.23 -26.87 16.17
C ALA A 168 39.50 -26.45 14.71
N VAL A 169 38.86 -25.36 14.25
CA VAL A 169 39.08 -24.80 12.91
C VAL A 169 40.51 -24.26 12.77
N ALA A 170 41.10 -23.66 13.80
CA ALA A 170 42.49 -23.20 13.75
C ALA A 170 43.49 -24.37 13.60
N ARG A 171 43.19 -25.53 14.20
CA ARG A 171 44.01 -26.75 14.04
C ARG A 171 43.79 -27.44 12.69
N ASN A 172 42.60 -27.33 12.13
CA ASN A 172 42.25 -27.89 10.82
C ASN A 172 41.56 -26.82 9.95
N PRO A 173 42.34 -25.90 9.34
CA PRO A 173 41.80 -24.72 8.65
C PRO A 173 40.99 -25.07 7.40
N ASP A 174 41.23 -26.25 6.82
CA ASP A 174 40.59 -26.70 5.59
C ASP A 174 39.32 -27.54 5.84
N ASP A 175 38.87 -27.62 7.10
CA ASP A 175 37.62 -28.30 7.47
C ASP A 175 36.39 -27.51 7.01
N ILE A 176 35.77 -27.96 5.90
CA ILE A 176 34.58 -27.33 5.32
C ILE A 176 33.41 -27.29 6.32
N GLU A 177 33.21 -28.33 7.12
CA GLU A 177 32.11 -28.39 8.08
C GLU A 177 32.38 -27.46 9.26
N GLY A 178 33.61 -27.49 9.79
CA GLY A 178 34.09 -26.57 10.82
C GLY A 178 33.91 -25.10 10.43
N LEU A 179 34.32 -24.73 9.20
CA LEU A 179 34.16 -23.37 8.68
C LEU A 179 32.68 -22.95 8.54
N ALA A 180 31.81 -23.87 8.10
CA ALA A 180 30.38 -23.59 7.96
C ALA A 180 29.70 -23.34 9.33
N LEU A 181 30.04 -24.16 10.33
CA LEU A 181 29.57 -23.98 11.70
C LEU A 181 30.10 -22.69 12.29
N LEU A 182 31.38 -22.38 12.06
CA LEU A 182 32.01 -21.17 12.57
C LEU A 182 31.33 -19.92 11.98
N ALA A 183 31.13 -19.88 10.66
CA ALA A 183 30.43 -18.77 10.01
C ALA A 183 29.02 -18.54 10.59
N THR A 184 28.27 -19.63 10.82
CA THR A 184 26.90 -19.56 11.37
C THR A 184 26.88 -19.04 12.81
N HIS A 185 27.78 -19.54 13.65
CA HIS A 185 27.77 -19.22 15.06
C HIS A 185 28.42 -17.87 15.37
N GLU A 186 29.44 -17.46 14.63
CA GLU A 186 29.99 -16.10 14.74
C GLU A 186 28.95 -15.05 14.35
N LEU A 187 28.16 -15.31 13.30
CA LEU A 187 27.04 -14.44 12.94
C LEU A 187 26.03 -14.32 14.08
N ARG A 188 25.71 -15.43 14.74
CA ARG A 188 24.79 -15.46 15.89
C ARG A 188 25.32 -14.68 17.10
N LEU A 189 26.64 -14.68 17.30
CA LEU A 189 27.31 -13.87 18.32
C LEU A 189 27.45 -12.39 17.93
N GLY A 190 27.10 -12.03 16.70
CA GLY A 190 27.26 -10.67 16.18
C GLY A 190 28.68 -10.37 15.66
N ASN A 191 29.57 -11.36 15.61
CA ASN A 191 30.94 -11.23 15.12
C ASN A 191 30.97 -11.37 13.59
N ILE A 192 30.41 -10.39 12.89
CA ILE A 192 30.17 -10.47 11.43
C ILE A 192 31.46 -10.58 10.64
N GLY A 193 32.53 -9.90 11.06
CA GLY A 193 33.85 -10.02 10.42
C GLY A 193 34.37 -11.45 10.46
N ALA A 194 34.33 -12.10 11.63
CA ALA A 194 34.74 -13.50 11.78
C ALA A 194 33.85 -14.45 10.98
N ALA A 195 32.53 -14.21 10.96
CA ALA A 195 31.60 -14.98 10.15
C ALA A 195 31.90 -14.86 8.65
N ARG A 196 32.15 -13.63 8.17
CA ARG A 196 32.55 -13.31 6.80
C ARG A 196 33.83 -14.04 6.43
N ASP A 197 34.86 -13.97 7.28
CA ASP A 197 36.16 -14.61 7.02
C ASP A 197 36.04 -16.13 6.94
N ALA A 198 35.30 -16.76 7.85
CA ALA A 198 35.04 -18.20 7.82
C ALA A 198 34.28 -18.63 6.55
N GLN A 199 33.24 -17.89 6.15
CA GLN A 199 32.49 -18.16 4.93
C GLN A 199 33.33 -17.91 3.66
N ALA A 200 34.18 -16.88 3.67
CA ALA A 200 35.07 -16.58 2.55
C ALA A 200 36.07 -17.71 2.34
N HIS A 201 36.64 -18.24 3.43
CA HIS A 201 37.55 -19.36 3.37
C HIS A 201 36.85 -20.63 2.87
N LEU A 202 35.64 -20.92 3.34
CA LEU A 202 34.83 -22.03 2.83
C LEU A 202 34.58 -21.93 1.33
N VAL A 203 34.21 -20.75 0.84
CA VAL A 203 33.99 -20.50 -0.60
C VAL A 203 35.30 -20.67 -1.39
N GLN A 204 36.44 -20.25 -0.83
CA GLN A 204 37.75 -20.43 -1.45
C GLN A 204 38.11 -21.92 -1.59
N LEU A 205 37.92 -22.71 -0.53
CA LEU A 205 38.20 -24.16 -0.54
C LEU A 205 37.31 -24.91 -1.54
N ARG A 206 36.03 -24.52 -1.63
CA ARG A 206 35.11 -25.12 -2.61
C ARG A 206 35.42 -24.70 -4.05
N GLY A 207 36.03 -23.53 -4.25
CA GLY A 207 36.39 -23.01 -5.56
C GLY A 207 35.19 -22.98 -6.51
N ASP A 208 35.28 -23.70 -7.63
CA ASP A 208 34.21 -23.79 -8.62
C ASP A 208 32.99 -24.60 -8.17
N GLN A 209 33.14 -25.43 -7.13
CA GLN A 209 32.06 -26.23 -6.54
C GLN A 209 31.23 -25.44 -5.51
N ALA A 210 31.59 -24.19 -5.23
CA ALA A 210 30.79 -23.34 -4.36
C ALA A 210 29.38 -23.15 -4.94
N SER A 211 28.37 -23.45 -4.12
CA SER A 211 26.97 -23.34 -4.51
C SER A 211 26.52 -21.87 -4.60
N ALA A 212 25.36 -21.64 -5.20
CA ALA A 212 24.75 -20.32 -5.19
C ALA A 212 24.47 -19.83 -3.76
N ASP A 213 24.01 -20.72 -2.88
CA ASP A 213 23.75 -20.42 -1.46
C ASP A 213 25.03 -19.99 -0.71
N ASP A 214 26.17 -20.65 -0.97
CA ASP A 214 27.45 -20.28 -0.33
C ASP A 214 27.90 -18.88 -0.72
N LEU A 215 27.75 -18.56 -2.01
CA LEU A 215 28.13 -17.27 -2.58
C LEU A 215 27.18 -16.17 -2.11
N VAL A 216 25.86 -16.40 -2.11
CA VAL A 216 24.89 -15.43 -1.62
C VAL A 216 25.05 -15.21 -0.11
N ARG A 217 25.35 -16.25 0.67
CA ARG A 217 25.65 -16.13 2.10
C ARG A 217 26.90 -15.28 2.33
N LEU A 218 27.97 -15.51 1.57
CA LEU A 218 29.18 -14.69 1.65
C LEU A 218 28.88 -13.22 1.33
N ALA A 219 28.18 -12.95 0.21
CA ALA A 219 27.79 -11.61 -0.16
C ALA A 219 26.94 -10.94 0.93
N THR A 220 26.00 -11.68 1.54
CA THR A 220 25.17 -11.18 2.64
C THR A 220 26.02 -10.79 3.85
N LEU A 221 26.98 -11.63 4.25
CA LEU A 221 27.89 -11.33 5.36
C LEU A 221 28.78 -10.11 5.06
N MET A 222 29.25 -9.96 3.82
CA MET A 222 29.98 -8.77 3.38
C MET A 222 29.12 -7.49 3.48
N ILE A 223 27.88 -7.55 3.01
CA ILE A 223 26.94 -6.42 3.08
C ILE A 223 26.64 -6.07 4.54
N GLU A 224 26.43 -7.08 5.38
CA GLU A 224 26.20 -6.90 6.81
C GLU A 224 27.39 -6.29 7.55
N ALA A 225 28.62 -6.71 7.21
CA ALA A 225 29.84 -6.14 7.76
C ALA A 225 30.01 -4.67 7.32
N ALA A 226 29.61 -4.35 6.10
CA ALA A 226 29.59 -3.00 5.52
C ALA A 226 28.39 -2.14 5.97
N GLY A 227 27.71 -2.49 7.08
CA GLY A 227 26.60 -1.71 7.61
C GLY A 227 25.35 -1.69 6.71
N GLY A 228 25.20 -2.67 5.83
CA GLY A 228 24.11 -2.77 4.86
C GLY A 228 24.43 -2.22 3.47
N LEU A 229 25.61 -1.65 3.25
CA LEU A 229 26.03 -1.14 1.95
C LEU A 229 26.46 -2.29 1.01
N ILE A 230 25.99 -2.25 -0.24
CA ILE A 230 26.41 -3.21 -1.27
C ILE A 230 27.61 -2.65 -2.05
N THR A 231 28.79 -3.04 -1.60
CA THR A 231 30.12 -2.69 -2.14
C THR A 231 30.40 -3.38 -3.48
N PRO A 232 31.39 -2.90 -4.27
CA PRO A 232 31.80 -3.57 -5.50
C PRO A 232 32.21 -5.03 -5.31
N GLU A 233 32.91 -5.36 -4.22
CA GLU A 233 33.36 -6.72 -3.93
C GLU A 233 32.21 -7.63 -3.52
N SER A 234 31.28 -7.16 -2.69
CA SER A 234 30.08 -7.95 -2.34
C SER A 234 29.17 -8.15 -3.55
N GLU A 235 29.07 -7.17 -4.45
CA GLU A 235 28.37 -7.29 -5.72
C GLU A 235 28.99 -8.36 -6.62
N GLN A 236 30.33 -8.43 -6.74
CA GLN A 236 30.99 -9.46 -7.54
C GLN A 236 30.66 -10.88 -7.04
N VAL A 237 30.68 -11.08 -5.71
CA VAL A 237 30.32 -12.37 -5.10
C VAL A 237 28.84 -12.68 -5.33
N LEU A 238 27.96 -11.70 -5.14
CA LEU A 238 26.52 -11.83 -5.40
C LEU A 238 26.24 -12.19 -6.87
N ALA A 239 26.93 -11.53 -7.81
CA ALA A 239 26.82 -11.78 -9.23
C ALA A 239 27.23 -13.21 -9.59
N ARG A 240 28.31 -13.74 -9.00
CA ARG A 240 28.69 -15.15 -9.16
C ARG A 240 27.59 -16.09 -8.64
N GLY A 241 27.00 -15.80 -7.48
CA GLY A 241 25.88 -16.58 -6.93
C GLY A 241 24.67 -16.60 -7.88
N LEU A 242 24.29 -15.44 -8.41
CA LEU A 242 23.18 -15.30 -9.36
C LEU A 242 23.48 -15.88 -10.75
N GLN A 243 24.75 -15.96 -11.17
CA GLN A 243 25.14 -16.69 -12.38
C GLN A 243 24.94 -18.20 -12.20
N ARG A 244 25.23 -18.74 -11.01
CA ARG A 244 25.01 -20.17 -10.68
C ARG A 244 23.51 -20.48 -10.59
N GLN A 245 22.75 -19.61 -9.93
CA GLN A 245 21.31 -19.75 -9.80
C GLN A 245 20.63 -18.39 -10.03
N PRO A 246 20.21 -18.07 -11.26
CA PRO A 246 19.42 -16.87 -11.56
C PRO A 246 18.10 -16.84 -10.79
N GLY A 247 17.67 -18.02 -10.34
CA GLY A 247 16.58 -18.36 -9.43
C GLY A 247 16.65 -17.80 -8.01
N HIS A 248 17.84 -17.48 -7.51
CA HIS A 248 18.08 -17.43 -6.07
C HIS A 248 17.27 -16.31 -5.39
N PRO A 249 16.33 -16.63 -4.47
CA PRO A 249 15.40 -15.63 -3.92
C PRO A 249 16.10 -14.50 -3.17
N GLN A 250 16.96 -14.83 -2.20
CA GLN A 250 17.74 -13.84 -1.43
C GLN A 250 18.69 -13.03 -2.33
N GLY A 251 19.35 -13.67 -3.29
CA GLY A 251 20.24 -12.97 -4.22
C GLY A 251 19.51 -11.92 -5.06
N ARG A 252 18.29 -12.23 -5.54
CA ARG A 252 17.45 -11.25 -6.26
C ARG A 252 16.95 -10.13 -5.36
N TYR A 253 16.63 -10.44 -4.10
CA TYR A 253 16.28 -9.42 -3.12
C TYR A 253 17.42 -8.42 -2.95
N LEU A 254 18.64 -8.91 -2.71
CA LEU A 254 19.86 -8.08 -2.59
C LEU A 254 20.16 -7.31 -3.88
N LEU A 255 19.97 -7.92 -5.05
CA LEU A 255 20.13 -7.24 -6.33
C LEU A 255 19.16 -6.05 -6.46
N GLY A 256 17.88 -6.23 -6.08
CA GLY A 256 16.93 -5.13 -6.06
C GLY A 256 17.29 -4.05 -5.03
N MET A 257 17.77 -4.44 -3.84
CA MET A 257 18.26 -3.51 -2.84
C MET A 257 19.43 -2.66 -3.35
N MET A 258 20.36 -3.26 -4.10
CA MET A 258 21.48 -2.54 -4.73
C MET A 258 20.97 -1.50 -5.72
N GLN A 259 19.96 -1.84 -6.54
CA GLN A 259 19.36 -0.87 -7.46
C GLN A 259 18.73 0.30 -6.68
N LEU A 260 18.11 0.06 -5.53
CA LEU A 260 17.55 1.12 -4.69
C LEU A 260 18.63 2.00 -4.04
N GLN A 261 19.69 1.41 -3.51
CA GLN A 261 20.85 2.15 -2.99
C GLN A 261 21.46 3.06 -4.09
N ASN A 262 21.36 2.63 -5.34
CA ASN A 262 21.83 3.40 -6.48
C ASN A 262 20.79 4.36 -7.10
N GLY A 263 19.64 4.58 -6.46
CA GLY A 263 18.61 5.49 -6.98
C GLY A 263 17.93 5.00 -8.27
N ARG A 264 17.88 3.67 -8.49
CA ARG A 264 17.28 3.00 -9.66
C ARG A 264 16.03 2.19 -9.29
N PRO A 265 14.95 2.84 -8.81
CA PRO A 265 13.69 2.14 -8.51
C PRO A 265 13.07 1.51 -9.76
N ASP A 266 13.34 2.09 -10.94
CA ASP A 266 12.96 1.56 -12.25
C ASP A 266 13.54 0.15 -12.52
N ARG A 267 14.75 -0.12 -12.02
CA ARG A 267 15.40 -1.43 -12.14
C ARG A 267 15.04 -2.36 -10.97
N ALA A 268 14.84 -1.82 -9.77
CA ALA A 268 14.47 -2.60 -8.60
C ALA A 268 13.06 -3.20 -8.71
N PHE A 269 12.09 -2.40 -9.16
CA PHE A 269 10.68 -2.78 -9.26
C PHE A 269 10.44 -4.12 -9.98
N PRO A 270 10.92 -4.35 -11.21
CA PRO A 270 10.66 -5.61 -11.92
C PRO A 270 11.27 -6.84 -11.24
N ILE A 271 12.36 -6.67 -10.49
CA ILE A 271 13.02 -7.76 -9.74
C ILE A 271 12.17 -8.13 -8.52
N TRP A 272 11.82 -7.14 -7.70
CA TRP A 272 11.06 -7.36 -6.47
C TRP A 272 9.60 -7.73 -6.73
N ARG A 273 8.99 -7.23 -7.80
CA ARG A 273 7.67 -7.67 -8.25
C ARG A 273 7.63 -9.19 -8.48
N ARG A 274 8.56 -9.71 -9.29
CA ARG A 274 8.63 -11.17 -9.55
C ARG A 274 8.86 -11.95 -8.27
N LEU A 275 9.76 -11.47 -7.40
CA LEU A 275 10.04 -12.14 -6.13
C LEU A 275 8.81 -12.19 -5.21
N LEU A 276 7.99 -11.12 -5.20
CA LEU A 276 6.74 -11.07 -4.47
C LEU A 276 5.67 -11.99 -5.06
N GLU A 277 5.56 -12.04 -6.39
CA GLU A 277 4.61 -12.90 -7.10
C GLU A 277 4.95 -14.40 -6.94
N GLU A 278 6.23 -14.76 -6.94
CA GLU A 278 6.73 -16.12 -6.76
C GLU A 278 6.54 -16.62 -5.30
N GLY A 279 6.77 -15.76 -4.30
CA GLY A 279 6.75 -16.13 -2.88
C GLY A 279 8.03 -16.89 -2.44
N PRO A 280 7.99 -17.64 -1.31
CA PRO A 280 6.87 -17.79 -0.38
C PRO A 280 6.65 -16.55 0.48
N GLU A 281 5.42 -16.34 0.97
CA GLU A 281 5.05 -15.18 1.82
C GLU A 281 5.81 -15.12 3.15
N THR A 282 6.33 -16.26 3.61
CA THR A 282 7.12 -16.38 4.84
C THR A 282 8.56 -15.91 4.68
N ALA A 283 9.01 -15.60 3.47
CA ALA A 283 10.39 -15.21 3.26
C ALA A 283 10.69 -13.85 3.94
N PRO A 284 11.86 -13.69 4.60
CA PRO A 284 12.16 -12.51 5.43
C PRO A 284 12.08 -11.16 4.70
N TRP A 285 12.28 -11.16 3.38
CA TRP A 285 12.26 -9.95 2.55
C TRP A 285 10.86 -9.53 2.09
N ILE A 286 9.84 -10.41 2.18
CA ILE A 286 8.49 -10.12 1.68
C ILE A 286 7.84 -8.92 2.37
N PRO A 287 7.90 -8.77 3.71
CA PRO A 287 7.37 -7.59 4.38
C PRO A 287 7.99 -6.28 3.86
N SER A 288 9.32 -6.27 3.70
CA SER A 288 10.06 -5.12 3.16
C SER A 288 9.66 -4.80 1.73
N ILE A 289 9.50 -5.83 0.87
CA ILE A 289 9.05 -5.64 -0.51
C ILE A 289 7.63 -5.10 -0.53
N ARG A 290 6.69 -5.69 0.22
CA ARG A 290 5.29 -5.25 0.27
C ARG A 290 5.16 -3.79 0.71
N ALA A 291 5.96 -3.36 1.68
CA ALA A 291 5.96 -1.99 2.15
C ALA A 291 6.43 -0.99 1.08
N ALA A 292 7.40 -1.37 0.23
CA ALA A 292 8.00 -0.47 -0.75
C ALA A 292 7.41 -0.57 -2.16
N ILE A 293 6.83 -1.71 -2.55
CA ILE A 293 6.56 -2.03 -3.97
C ILE A 293 5.55 -1.09 -4.64
N GLY A 294 4.62 -0.52 -3.89
CA GLY A 294 3.67 0.48 -4.41
C GLY A 294 4.37 1.75 -4.88
N ASP A 295 5.21 2.34 -4.03
CA ASP A 295 6.02 3.52 -4.36
C ASP A 295 7.01 3.21 -5.49
N LEU A 296 7.64 2.04 -5.46
CA LEU A 296 8.54 1.60 -6.53
C LEU A 296 7.83 1.46 -7.87
N ALA A 297 6.59 0.96 -7.88
CA ALA A 297 5.80 0.88 -9.10
C ALA A 297 5.49 2.26 -9.66
N TRP A 298 5.12 3.22 -8.79
CA TRP A 298 4.93 4.61 -9.19
C TRP A 298 6.19 5.22 -9.81
N TYR A 299 7.35 5.07 -9.15
CA TYR A 299 8.63 5.55 -9.67
C TYR A 299 9.08 4.85 -10.96
N ALA A 300 8.68 3.59 -11.15
CA ALA A 300 8.93 2.83 -12.37
C ALA A 300 7.94 3.14 -13.51
N GLY A 301 6.97 4.04 -13.30
CA GLY A 301 5.96 4.40 -14.31
C GLY A 301 4.84 3.38 -14.46
N VAL A 302 4.59 2.56 -13.44
CA VAL A 302 3.51 1.56 -13.37
C VAL A 302 2.57 1.88 -12.20
N PRO A 303 1.87 3.04 -12.23
CA PRO A 303 1.10 3.55 -11.10
C PRO A 303 -0.08 2.67 -10.69
N ASP A 304 -0.62 1.89 -11.64
CA ASP A 304 -1.80 1.04 -11.44
C ASP A 304 -1.42 -0.38 -10.94
N TYR A 305 -0.15 -0.63 -10.64
CA TYR A 305 0.27 -1.92 -10.11
C TYR A 305 -0.33 -2.16 -8.72
N GLN A 306 -1.07 -3.27 -8.60
CA GLN A 306 -1.57 -3.76 -7.33
C GLN A 306 -0.80 -5.03 -6.94
N PRO A 307 -0.10 -5.03 -5.78
CA PRO A 307 0.58 -6.23 -5.33
C PRO A 307 -0.43 -7.35 -5.04
N PRO A 308 -0.09 -8.62 -5.30
CA PRO A 308 -0.98 -9.73 -4.98
C PRO A 308 -1.30 -9.72 -3.48
N ALA A 309 -2.56 -9.98 -3.13
CA ALA A 309 -2.97 -10.10 -1.73
C ALA A 309 -2.10 -11.16 -1.03
N PRO A 310 -1.73 -10.97 0.26
CA PRO A 310 -1.00 -11.97 1.02
C PRO A 310 -1.76 -13.29 0.92
N ARG A 311 -1.12 -14.30 0.34
CA ARG A 311 -1.65 -15.65 0.49
C ARG A 311 -1.56 -15.99 1.97
N PRO A 312 -2.61 -16.56 2.59
CA PRO A 312 -2.46 -17.09 3.93
C PRO A 312 -1.24 -18.00 3.88
N ALA A 313 -0.28 -17.78 4.78
CA ALA A 313 0.74 -18.78 5.01
C ALA A 313 -0.02 -20.11 5.15
N PRO A 314 0.40 -21.22 4.54
CA PRO A 314 -0.04 -22.50 5.05
C PRO A 314 0.21 -22.36 6.55
N GLY A 315 -0.85 -22.41 7.36
CA GLY A 315 -0.69 -22.26 8.80
C GLY A 315 0.33 -23.28 9.28
N PRO A 316 0.69 -23.31 10.57
CA PRO A 316 1.08 -24.61 11.12
C PRO A 316 0.05 -25.59 10.56
N ALA A 317 0.51 -26.66 9.92
CA ALA A 317 -0.36 -27.79 9.74
C ALA A 317 -0.83 -28.06 11.17
N VAL A 318 -2.03 -27.55 11.54
CA VAL A 318 -2.88 -28.23 12.48
C VAL A 318 -2.79 -29.63 11.93
N PRO A 319 -2.16 -30.58 12.66
CA PRO A 319 -2.01 -31.94 12.17
C PRO A 319 -3.41 -32.28 11.71
N GLN A 320 -3.61 -32.29 10.39
CA GLN A 320 -4.88 -32.75 9.87
C GLN A 320 -4.83 -34.19 10.33
N PRO A 321 -5.80 -34.68 11.11
CA PRO A 321 -5.89 -36.10 11.39
C PRO A 321 -6.27 -36.76 10.05
N GLY A 322 -5.30 -36.84 9.14
CA GLY A 322 -5.22 -37.90 8.18
C GLY A 322 -4.68 -39.11 8.93
N PRO A 323 -4.94 -40.33 8.44
CA PRO A 323 -4.38 -41.52 9.04
C PRO A 323 -2.86 -41.33 9.15
N ASP A 324 -2.32 -41.41 10.38
CA ASP A 324 -0.88 -41.49 10.60
C ASP A 324 -0.33 -42.67 9.78
N ALA A 325 0.97 -42.66 9.46
CA ALA A 325 1.58 -43.71 8.63
C ALA A 325 1.28 -45.13 9.16
N ASP A 326 1.09 -45.29 10.47
CA ASP A 326 0.68 -46.54 11.13
C ASP A 326 -0.77 -46.95 10.83
N ALA A 327 -1.68 -45.99 10.64
CA ALA A 327 -3.07 -46.24 10.25
C ALA A 327 -3.20 -46.59 8.76
N LEU A 328 -2.32 -46.08 7.90
CA LEU A 328 -2.21 -46.51 6.50
C LEU A 328 -1.68 -47.95 6.39
N ALA A 329 -0.66 -48.31 7.18
CA ALA A 329 -0.15 -49.68 7.23
C ALA A 329 -1.19 -50.68 7.76
N ALA A 330 -1.97 -50.30 8.78
CA ALA A 330 -3.06 -51.13 9.30
C ALA A 330 -4.20 -51.35 8.29
N ALA A 331 -4.42 -50.40 7.37
CA ALA A 331 -5.47 -50.47 6.35
C ALA A 331 -5.12 -51.36 5.15
N GLU A 332 -3.83 -51.67 4.94
CA GLU A 332 -3.37 -52.58 3.87
C GLU A 332 -3.76 -54.04 4.16
N ASP A 333 -3.85 -54.42 5.44
CA ASP A 333 -4.19 -55.78 5.89
C ASP A 333 -5.72 -56.00 6.07
N MET A 334 -6.55 -54.97 5.90
CA MET A 334 -8.00 -55.06 6.10
C MET A 334 -8.74 -55.63 4.87
N THR A 335 -9.80 -56.40 5.13
CA THR A 335 -10.74 -56.81 4.09
C THR A 335 -11.47 -55.58 3.49
N PRO A 336 -11.97 -55.67 2.24
CA PRO A 336 -12.77 -54.60 1.64
C PRO A 336 -13.94 -54.13 2.52
N GLU A 337 -14.60 -55.06 3.21
CA GLU A 337 -15.74 -54.80 4.09
C GLU A 337 -15.33 -54.08 5.38
N GLU A 338 -14.21 -54.47 6.00
CA GLU A 338 -13.67 -53.79 7.18
C GLU A 338 -13.16 -52.38 6.85
N ARG A 339 -12.54 -52.22 5.68
CA ARG A 339 -12.12 -50.91 5.17
C ARG A 339 -13.33 -49.99 4.95
N GLN A 340 -14.43 -50.52 4.42
CA GLN A 340 -15.67 -49.77 4.22
C GLN A 340 -16.27 -49.31 5.56
N GLN A 341 -16.38 -50.19 6.55
CA GLN A 341 -16.90 -49.83 7.88
C GLN A 341 -16.03 -48.79 8.59
N MET A 342 -14.71 -48.88 8.42
CA MET A 342 -13.77 -47.89 8.94
C MET A 342 -13.99 -46.52 8.28
N ILE A 343 -14.15 -46.48 6.95
CA ILE A 343 -14.43 -45.23 6.21
C ILE A 343 -15.75 -44.62 6.66
N GLU A 344 -16.81 -45.42 6.78
CA GLU A 344 -18.12 -44.96 7.27
C GLU A 344 -18.02 -44.37 8.70
N GLY A 345 -17.29 -45.03 9.60
CA GLY A 345 -17.05 -44.53 10.95
C GLY A 345 -16.29 -43.20 10.98
N MET A 346 -15.26 -43.05 10.13
CA MET A 346 -14.50 -41.80 10.00
C MET A 346 -15.35 -40.65 9.47
N VAL A 347 -16.24 -40.93 8.50
CA VAL A 347 -17.15 -39.95 7.92
C VAL A 347 -18.19 -39.49 8.95
N VAL A 348 -18.77 -40.41 9.71
CA VAL A 348 -19.71 -40.08 10.80
C VAL A 348 -19.04 -39.26 11.89
N GLN A 349 -17.79 -39.58 12.26
CA GLN A 349 -17.06 -38.80 13.26
C GLN A 349 -16.74 -37.38 12.77
N LEU A 350 -16.38 -37.23 11.49
CA LEU A 350 -16.16 -35.93 10.87
C LEU A 350 -17.44 -35.10 10.84
N GLU A 351 -18.56 -35.70 10.44
CA GLU A 351 -19.88 -35.05 10.38
C GLU A 351 -20.35 -34.57 11.75
N THR A 352 -20.34 -35.44 12.78
CA THR A 352 -20.73 -35.06 14.14
C THR A 352 -19.87 -33.91 14.68
N ARG A 353 -18.56 -33.96 14.45
CA ARG A 353 -17.65 -32.90 14.91
C ARG A 353 -17.92 -31.58 14.19
N LEU A 354 -18.14 -31.60 12.87
CA LEU A 354 -18.44 -30.40 12.09
C LEU A 354 -19.77 -29.78 12.52
N ALA A 355 -20.76 -30.59 12.87
CA ALA A 355 -22.04 -30.12 13.41
C ALA A 355 -21.89 -29.48 14.80
N GLU A 356 -21.06 -30.03 15.68
CA GLU A 356 -20.90 -29.55 17.06
C GLU A 356 -19.93 -28.38 17.22
N GLN A 357 -18.80 -28.41 16.50
CA GLN A 357 -17.65 -27.52 16.72
C GLN A 357 -17.43 -26.56 15.54
N GLY A 358 -18.18 -26.73 14.44
CA GLY A 358 -17.89 -26.09 13.18
C GLY A 358 -16.62 -26.64 12.52
N GLY A 359 -16.25 -26.06 11.38
CA GLY A 359 -15.02 -26.43 10.70
C GLY A 359 -14.69 -25.56 9.51
N SER A 360 -13.51 -25.78 8.94
CA SER A 360 -13.01 -25.04 7.80
C SER A 360 -13.75 -25.41 6.51
N PRO A 361 -13.83 -24.50 5.51
CA PRO A 361 -14.44 -24.80 4.21
C PRO A 361 -13.89 -26.07 3.53
N GLN A 362 -12.60 -26.36 3.77
CA GLN A 362 -11.94 -27.56 3.25
C GLN A 362 -12.46 -28.84 3.90
N GLU A 363 -12.80 -28.82 5.19
CA GLU A 363 -13.37 -29.97 5.90
C GLU A 363 -14.81 -30.26 5.46
N TRP A 364 -15.63 -29.22 5.28
CA TRP A 364 -16.97 -29.35 4.71
C TRP A 364 -16.91 -29.92 3.28
N GLY A 365 -15.99 -29.43 2.45
CA GLY A 365 -15.79 -29.97 1.10
C GLY A 365 -15.32 -31.44 1.09
N ARG A 366 -14.46 -31.84 2.04
CA ARG A 366 -14.04 -33.24 2.19
C ARG A 366 -15.19 -34.16 2.58
N LEU A 367 -16.04 -33.75 3.53
CA LEU A 367 -17.21 -34.51 3.95
C LEU A 367 -18.18 -34.74 2.78
N ILE A 368 -18.45 -33.69 2.00
CA ILE A 368 -19.29 -33.78 0.79
C ILE A 368 -18.69 -34.78 -0.21
N SER A 369 -17.38 -34.70 -0.45
CA SER A 369 -16.68 -35.58 -1.39
C SER A 369 -16.67 -37.04 -0.90
N SER A 370 -16.46 -37.27 0.41
CA SER A 370 -16.45 -38.62 0.98
C SER A 370 -17.83 -39.27 0.93
N LEU A 371 -18.90 -38.52 1.23
CA LEU A 371 -20.27 -39.01 1.13
C LEU A 371 -20.64 -39.34 -0.32
N ALA A 372 -20.20 -38.53 -1.29
CA ALA A 372 -20.41 -38.80 -2.71
C ALA A 372 -19.71 -40.10 -3.16
N VAL A 373 -18.47 -40.35 -2.72
CA VAL A 373 -17.74 -41.59 -3.02
C VAL A 373 -18.41 -42.81 -2.40
N LEU A 374 -19.03 -42.67 -1.22
CA LEU A 374 -19.81 -43.71 -0.56
C LEU A 374 -21.20 -43.94 -1.19
N GLY A 375 -21.60 -43.12 -2.18
CA GLY A 375 -22.92 -43.18 -2.80
C GLY A 375 -24.04 -42.53 -1.97
N GLU A 376 -23.69 -41.87 -0.87
CA GLU A 376 -24.60 -41.18 0.07
C GLU A 376 -24.95 -39.78 -0.45
N THR A 377 -25.47 -39.69 -1.67
CA THR A 377 -25.69 -38.41 -2.37
C THR A 377 -26.73 -37.51 -1.70
N ALA A 378 -27.74 -38.11 -1.04
CA ALA A 378 -28.75 -37.36 -0.28
C ALA A 378 -28.13 -36.65 0.93
N ARG A 379 -27.32 -37.35 1.71
CA ARG A 379 -26.59 -36.76 2.86
C ARG A 379 -25.58 -35.72 2.39
N ALA A 380 -24.88 -35.98 1.28
CA ALA A 380 -23.96 -34.99 0.71
C ALA A 380 -24.68 -33.68 0.32
N ALA A 381 -25.92 -33.76 -0.18
CA ALA A 381 -26.74 -32.59 -0.49
C ALA A 381 -27.18 -31.81 0.77
N GLU A 382 -27.48 -32.51 1.87
CA GLU A 382 -27.79 -31.89 3.16
C GLU A 382 -26.59 -31.13 3.72
N ILE A 383 -25.41 -31.76 3.73
CA ILE A 383 -24.15 -31.11 4.17
C ILE A 383 -23.83 -29.89 3.29
N TRP A 384 -24.12 -29.95 1.98
CA TRP A 384 -23.99 -28.81 1.09
C TRP A 384 -24.97 -27.67 1.44
N ALA A 385 -26.20 -27.98 1.81
CA ALA A 385 -27.18 -26.98 2.26
C ALA A 385 -26.74 -26.30 3.56
N ASP A 386 -26.22 -27.08 4.51
CA ASP A 386 -25.73 -26.56 5.79
C ASP A 386 -24.49 -25.68 5.59
N ALA A 387 -23.55 -26.10 4.74
CA ALA A 387 -22.37 -25.29 4.42
C ALA A 387 -22.73 -23.94 3.78
N GLN A 388 -23.79 -23.89 2.96
CA GLN A 388 -24.27 -22.62 2.39
C GLN A 388 -24.77 -21.65 3.47
N GLN A 389 -25.36 -22.16 4.54
CA GLN A 389 -25.78 -21.34 5.68
C GLN A 389 -24.59 -20.91 6.53
N VAL A 390 -23.68 -21.83 6.84
CA VAL A 390 -22.49 -21.58 7.68
C VAL A 390 -21.56 -20.54 7.05
N PHE A 391 -21.40 -20.57 5.72
CA PHE A 391 -20.51 -19.67 4.99
C PHE A 391 -21.23 -18.55 4.21
N ALA A 392 -22.48 -18.23 4.58
CA ALA A 392 -23.29 -17.22 3.89
C ALA A 392 -22.61 -15.84 3.80
N ASP A 393 -21.91 -15.43 4.85
CA ASP A 393 -21.22 -14.14 4.94
C ASP A 393 -19.78 -14.16 4.35
N SER A 394 -19.34 -15.28 3.78
CA SER A 394 -17.99 -15.43 3.22
C SER A 394 -18.01 -16.06 1.82
N PRO A 395 -18.18 -15.24 0.76
CA PRO A 395 -18.16 -15.72 -0.62
C PRO A 395 -16.90 -16.51 -1.00
N PRO A 396 -15.68 -16.15 -0.56
CA PRO A 396 -14.48 -16.95 -0.82
C PRO A 396 -14.50 -18.33 -0.16
N ALA A 397 -15.03 -18.44 1.07
CA ALA A 397 -15.15 -19.72 1.76
C ALA A 397 -16.20 -20.62 1.08
N LEU A 398 -17.33 -20.05 0.67
CA LEU A 398 -18.38 -20.78 -0.02
C LEU A 398 -17.92 -21.32 -1.38
N ALA A 399 -17.05 -20.61 -2.09
CA ALA A 399 -16.47 -21.06 -3.34
C ALA A 399 -15.66 -22.36 -3.19
N VAL A 400 -14.95 -22.54 -2.07
CA VAL A 400 -14.18 -23.76 -1.78
C VAL A 400 -15.11 -24.96 -1.59
N VAL A 401 -16.20 -24.79 -0.83
CA VAL A 401 -17.16 -25.88 -0.61
C VAL A 401 -17.93 -26.18 -1.90
N ARG A 402 -18.30 -25.15 -2.67
CA ARG A 402 -19.00 -25.32 -3.95
C ARG A 402 -18.20 -26.15 -4.95
N ALA A 403 -16.88 -25.96 -5.02
CA ALA A 403 -16.03 -26.76 -5.90
C ALA A 403 -16.09 -28.26 -5.55
N ALA A 404 -16.16 -28.61 -4.27
CA ALA A 404 -16.35 -30.00 -3.84
C ALA A 404 -17.76 -30.52 -4.17
N ALA A 405 -18.80 -29.69 -4.02
CA ALA A 405 -20.17 -30.05 -4.38
C ALA A 405 -20.34 -30.28 -5.91
N GLN A 406 -19.63 -29.50 -6.74
CA GLN A 406 -19.56 -29.70 -8.19
C GLN A 406 -18.87 -31.02 -8.55
N GLN A 407 -17.74 -31.33 -7.90
CA GLN A 407 -17.04 -32.60 -8.08
C GLN A 407 -17.88 -33.80 -7.64
N ALA A 408 -18.73 -33.62 -6.62
CA ALA A 408 -19.69 -34.60 -6.14
C ALA A 408 -20.95 -34.72 -7.02
N GLY A 409 -21.10 -33.90 -8.08
CA GLY A 409 -22.26 -33.91 -8.97
C GLY A 409 -23.56 -33.39 -8.34
N LEU A 410 -23.46 -32.61 -7.24
CA LEU A 410 -24.63 -32.07 -6.53
C LEU A 410 -25.12 -30.74 -7.11
N VAL A 411 -24.24 -30.02 -7.83
CA VAL A 411 -24.52 -28.71 -8.44
C VAL A 411 -23.77 -28.59 -9.77
N GLU A 412 -24.30 -27.78 -10.68
CA GLU A 412 -23.71 -27.51 -12.01
C GLU A 412 -22.52 -26.53 -11.98
#